data_AF-A0A0D3LFS6-F1
#
_entry.id   AF-A0A0D3LFS6-F1
#
_cell.length_a   1.000
_cell.length_b   1.000
_cell.length_c   1.000
_cell.angle_alpha   90.00
_cell.angle_beta   90.00
_cell.angle_gamma   90.00
#
_symmetry.space_group_name_H-M   'P 1'
#
loop_
_entity.id
_entity.type
_entity.pdbx_description
1 polymer ?
#
loop_
_entity_poly.entity_id
_entity_poly.type
_entity_poly.pdbx_seq_one_letter_code
_entity_poly.pdbx_strand_id
1 'polypeptide(L)'
;MKTFVPFFYLLASVWMLGSCQEDIIDKTEESSDKITILELEGVWVEEEERTDTIAFSDLPDTDWFWLLRGKENSNGNLLPKSGSGNWNYKPLLGKDSVSLNWALSSNSRYHNYFFRVEKGKMKIGNFYRSNDPVEIITFVKLE
;
A
#
# COMPACT_ATOMS: atom_id res chain seq x y z
N MET A 1 19.89 73.09 -25.70
CA MET A 1 18.49 72.58 -25.77
C MET A 1 18.55 71.29 -26.57
N LYS A 2 18.64 70.10 -25.94
CA LYS A 2 17.56 69.25 -25.39
C LYS A 2 16.44 68.97 -26.39
N THR A 3 16.39 67.74 -26.91
CA THR A 3 15.24 66.78 -26.99
C THR A 3 15.72 65.54 -27.78
N PHE A 4 15.99 64.38 -27.19
CA PHE A 4 15.12 63.33 -26.61
C PHE A 4 14.33 62.51 -27.67
N VAL A 5 14.89 61.31 -27.94
CA VAL A 5 14.41 60.09 -28.64
C VAL A 5 13.14 59.58 -27.91
N PRO A 6 12.10 58.90 -28.50
CA PRO A 6 12.23 57.51 -29.00
C PRO A 6 11.21 57.03 -30.06
N PHE A 7 11.47 55.89 -30.72
CA PHE A 7 10.70 54.64 -30.52
C PHE A 7 11.13 53.55 -31.52
N PHE A 8 11.41 52.38 -30.94
CA PHE A 8 11.63 51.10 -31.57
C PHE A 8 10.42 50.64 -32.39
N TYR A 9 10.66 50.14 -33.61
CA TYR A 9 9.80 49.18 -34.31
C TYR A 9 10.69 48.02 -34.76
N LEU A 10 10.59 46.84 -34.13
CA LEU A 10 9.65 45.73 -34.33
C LEU A 10 10.10 44.76 -35.44
N LEU A 11 10.73 43.67 -34.95
CA LEU A 11 10.61 42.27 -35.38
C LEU A 11 10.86 41.92 -36.86
N ALA A 12 12.10 41.44 -37.11
CA ALA A 12 12.38 40.50 -38.18
C ALA A 12 11.71 39.15 -37.86
N SER A 13 10.75 38.75 -38.71
CA SER A 13 10.19 37.41 -38.73
C SER A 13 11.15 36.48 -39.50
N VAL A 14 11.93 35.69 -38.76
CA VAL A 14 12.68 34.56 -39.34
C VAL A 14 11.84 33.31 -39.08
N TRP A 15 11.15 32.88 -40.13
CA TRP A 15 10.66 31.50 -40.23
C TRP A 15 11.85 30.60 -40.53
N MET A 16 12.16 29.69 -39.61
CA MET A 16 12.90 28.48 -39.92
C MET A 16 12.11 27.29 -39.36
N LEU A 17 11.48 26.58 -40.29
CA LEU A 17 10.95 25.24 -40.10
C LEU A 17 12.14 24.29 -39.93
N GLY A 18 12.26 23.72 -38.73
CA GLY A 18 13.20 22.66 -38.41
C GLY A 18 12.46 21.56 -37.65
N SER A 19 12.23 20.45 -38.34
CA SER A 19 11.59 19.23 -37.88
C SER A 19 12.32 18.56 -36.69
N CYS A 20 11.57 17.72 -35.96
CA CYS A 20 12.00 16.71 -35.00
C CYS A 20 12.52 17.19 -33.63
N GLN A 21 11.68 17.05 -32.60
CA GLN A 21 11.93 16.04 -31.56
C GLN A 21 10.60 15.83 -30.83
N GLU A 22 10.11 14.60 -30.81
CA GLU A 22 9.11 14.15 -29.85
C GLU A 22 9.69 14.42 -28.46
N ASP A 23 8.98 15.17 -27.61
CA ASP A 23 9.46 15.53 -26.28
C ASP A 23 9.67 14.23 -25.47
N ILE A 24 10.94 13.80 -25.45
CA ILE A 24 11.46 12.73 -24.61
C ILE A 24 11.35 13.21 -23.16
N ILE A 25 10.52 12.47 -22.42
CA ILE A 25 10.59 12.19 -20.99
C ILE A 25 11.76 12.88 -20.28
N ASP A 26 11.46 13.92 -19.52
CA ASP A 26 12.13 14.17 -18.25
C ASP A 26 11.12 14.75 -17.24
N LYS A 27 10.58 13.85 -16.42
CA LYS A 27 10.17 14.17 -15.05
C LYS A 27 10.79 13.12 -14.14
N THR A 28 12.07 13.35 -13.88
CA THR A 28 12.79 12.85 -12.73
C THR A 28 12.04 13.19 -11.43
N GLU A 29 11.85 12.15 -10.61
CA GLU A 29 11.58 12.12 -9.16
C GLU A 29 10.27 12.71 -8.61
N GLU A 30 9.25 11.85 -8.53
CA GLU A 30 8.44 11.70 -7.31
C GLU A 30 8.26 10.20 -7.00
N SER A 31 9.38 9.54 -6.69
CA SER A 31 9.40 8.20 -6.10
C SER A 31 8.97 8.33 -4.63
N SER A 32 7.66 8.30 -4.36
CA SER A 32 7.16 8.21 -2.99
C SER A 32 5.94 7.29 -2.89
N ASP A 33 6.24 6.08 -2.41
CA ASP A 33 5.43 5.31 -1.46
C ASP A 33 3.99 4.93 -1.84
N LYS A 34 3.76 4.49 -3.07
CA LYS A 34 2.64 3.58 -3.31
C LYS A 34 3.19 2.15 -3.17
N ILE A 35 2.93 1.50 -2.04
CA ILE A 35 3.14 0.05 -1.91
C ILE A 35 2.44 -0.59 -3.10
N THR A 36 3.21 -1.20 -4.00
CA THR A 36 2.63 -1.87 -5.16
C THR A 36 2.03 -3.18 -4.69
N ILE A 37 0.87 -3.58 -5.22
CA ILE A 37 0.22 -4.86 -4.86
C ILE A 37 1.24 -6.02 -4.98
N LEU A 38 2.13 -5.92 -5.98
CA LEU A 38 3.27 -6.82 -6.21
C LEU A 38 4.20 -7.00 -4.99
N GLU A 39 4.40 -5.97 -4.17
CA GLU A 39 5.24 -6.09 -2.97
C GLU A 39 4.59 -6.99 -1.92
N LEU A 40 3.26 -6.99 -1.83
CA LEU A 40 2.47 -7.75 -0.86
C LEU A 40 2.24 -9.20 -1.29
N GLU A 41 2.28 -9.50 -2.59
CA GLU A 41 2.04 -10.85 -3.12
C GLU A 41 2.87 -11.92 -2.42
N GLY A 42 2.24 -13.05 -2.12
CA GLY A 42 2.90 -14.20 -1.49
C GLY A 42 2.52 -14.40 -0.03
N VAL A 43 3.36 -15.18 0.65
CA VAL A 43 3.09 -15.68 2.00
C VAL A 43 3.99 -14.99 3.01
N TRP A 44 3.41 -14.54 4.11
CA TRP A 44 4.06 -13.79 5.16
C TRP A 44 3.84 -14.51 6.49
N VAL A 45 4.90 -14.82 7.22
CA VAL A 45 4.82 -15.54 8.50
C VAL A 45 5.15 -14.57 9.63
N GLU A 46 4.35 -14.61 10.70
CA GLU A 46 4.56 -13.80 11.89
C GLU A 46 5.95 -14.09 12.49
N GLU A 47 6.71 -13.05 12.84
CA GLU A 47 8.15 -13.16 13.12
C GLU A 47 8.47 -13.79 14.49
N GLU A 48 7.69 -13.47 15.52
CA GLU A 48 7.98 -13.80 16.92
C GLU A 48 7.59 -15.24 17.27
N GLU A 49 6.32 -15.58 17.11
CA GLU A 49 5.74 -16.87 17.48
C GLU A 49 5.68 -17.84 16.28
N ARG A 50 5.70 -17.32 15.05
CA ARG A 50 5.58 -18.10 13.80
C ARG A 50 4.35 -18.99 13.73
N THR A 51 3.27 -18.56 14.39
CA THR A 51 2.00 -19.30 14.45
C THR A 51 0.91 -18.75 13.54
N ASP A 52 1.04 -17.48 13.15
CA ASP A 52 0.08 -16.78 12.31
C ASP A 52 0.74 -16.52 10.92
N THR A 53 -0.02 -16.69 9.84
CA THR A 53 0.45 -16.50 8.46
C THR A 53 -0.56 -15.69 7.66
N ILE A 54 -0.08 -14.73 6.88
CA ILE A 54 -0.89 -13.94 5.93
C ILE A 54 -0.52 -14.38 4.52
N ALA A 55 -1.52 -14.66 3.68
CA ALA A 55 -1.30 -14.97 2.28
C ALA A 55 -2.08 -14.00 1.39
N PHE A 56 -1.36 -13.23 0.59
CA PHE A 56 -1.92 -12.38 -0.46
C PHE A 56 -1.98 -13.16 -1.77
N SER A 57 -3.10 -13.03 -2.50
CA SER A 57 -3.23 -13.61 -3.83
C SER A 57 -2.36 -12.86 -4.83
N ASP A 58 -1.88 -13.59 -5.83
CA ASP A 58 -1.22 -13.10 -7.06
C ASP A 58 -2.22 -12.66 -8.14
N LEU A 59 -3.52 -12.65 -7.82
CA LEU A 59 -4.55 -12.30 -8.77
C LEU A 59 -4.65 -10.78 -8.87
N PRO A 60 -4.72 -10.22 -10.09
CA PRO A 60 -4.93 -8.79 -10.26
C PRO A 60 -6.27 -8.38 -9.63
N ASP A 61 -6.30 -7.17 -9.08
CA ASP A 61 -7.49 -6.53 -8.50
C ASP A 61 -8.12 -7.27 -7.29
N THR A 62 -7.34 -8.07 -6.54
CA THR A 62 -7.81 -8.64 -5.27
C THR A 62 -7.51 -7.75 -4.07
N ASP A 63 -8.57 -7.20 -3.49
CA ASP A 63 -8.54 -6.38 -2.28
C ASP A 63 -8.72 -7.22 -0.99
N TRP A 64 -8.16 -8.42 -0.95
CA TRP A 64 -8.30 -9.32 0.20
C TRP A 64 -7.08 -10.23 0.42
N PHE A 65 -6.92 -10.72 1.64
CA PHE A 65 -5.89 -11.71 2.01
C PHE A 65 -6.46 -12.77 2.97
N TRP A 66 -5.80 -13.92 3.04
CA TRP A 66 -6.08 -14.97 4.03
C TRP A 66 -5.23 -14.78 5.28
N LEU A 67 -5.84 -14.78 6.46
CA LEU A 67 -5.15 -14.93 7.74
C LEU A 67 -5.31 -16.38 8.26
N LEU A 68 -4.21 -17.10 8.34
CA LEU A 68 -4.12 -18.49 8.78
C LEU A 68 -3.51 -18.53 10.18
N ARG A 69 -4.33 -18.73 11.22
CA ARG A 69 -3.90 -18.77 12.63
C ARG A 69 -3.89 -20.17 13.24
N GLY A 70 -4.24 -21.16 12.43
CA GLY A 70 -4.51 -22.53 12.87
C GLY A 70 -5.86 -22.69 13.58
N LYS A 71 -5.93 -23.68 14.46
CA LYS A 71 -7.15 -24.05 15.20
C LYS A 71 -6.90 -24.03 16.71
N GLU A 72 -7.96 -23.84 17.47
CA GLU A 72 -7.97 -23.96 18.93
C GLU A 72 -9.09 -24.89 19.39
N ASN A 73 -8.90 -25.53 20.53
CA ASN A 73 -9.95 -26.33 21.16
C ASN A 73 -10.89 -25.39 21.92
N SER A 74 -12.15 -25.34 21.49
CA SER A 74 -13.22 -24.59 22.13
C SER A 74 -14.35 -25.55 22.47
N ASN A 75 -14.56 -25.78 23.76
CA ASN A 75 -15.59 -26.68 24.30
C ASN A 75 -15.55 -28.11 23.70
N GLY A 76 -14.36 -28.67 23.51
CA GLY A 76 -14.17 -30.01 22.95
C GLY A 76 -14.18 -30.07 21.43
N ASN A 77 -14.42 -28.94 20.75
CA ASN A 77 -14.41 -28.84 19.29
C ASN A 77 -13.14 -28.13 18.81
N LEU A 78 -12.51 -28.66 17.76
CA LEU A 78 -11.35 -28.03 17.14
C LEU A 78 -11.81 -27.02 16.08
N LEU A 79 -11.84 -25.74 16.45
CA LEU A 79 -12.35 -24.64 15.63
C LEU A 79 -11.21 -23.72 15.16
N PRO A 80 -11.36 -23.01 14.03
CA PRO A 80 -10.41 -21.96 13.65
C PRO A 80 -10.28 -20.93 14.78
N LYS A 81 -9.07 -20.43 15.05
CA LYS A 81 -8.89 -19.35 16.02
C LYS A 81 -9.68 -18.12 15.59
N SER A 82 -10.19 -17.35 16.55
CA SER A 82 -10.91 -16.10 16.28
C SER A 82 -10.16 -15.18 15.30
N GLY A 83 -10.89 -14.51 14.40
CA GLY A 83 -10.31 -13.62 13.38
C GLY A 83 -9.56 -14.33 12.24
N SER A 84 -9.48 -15.66 12.21
CA SER A 84 -8.93 -16.40 11.05
C SER A 84 -9.84 -16.26 9.82
N GLY A 85 -9.26 -16.41 8.63
CA GLY A 85 -9.97 -16.41 7.36
C GLY A 85 -9.72 -15.14 6.54
N ASN A 86 -10.69 -14.78 5.69
CA ASN A 86 -10.55 -13.69 4.74
C ASN A 86 -10.69 -12.32 5.38
N TRP A 87 -9.76 -11.44 5.04
CA TRP A 87 -9.79 -10.03 5.38
C TRP A 87 -9.76 -9.21 4.10
N ASN A 88 -10.71 -8.30 3.96
CA ASN A 88 -10.68 -7.29 2.92
C ASN A 88 -9.76 -6.16 3.37
N TYR A 89 -8.97 -5.62 2.47
CA TYR A 89 -8.10 -4.48 2.74
C TYR A 89 -8.37 -3.36 1.74
N LYS A 90 -8.22 -2.12 2.21
CA LYS A 90 -8.15 -0.94 1.35
C LYS A 90 -6.87 -0.20 1.72
N PRO A 91 -5.96 0.02 0.75
CA PRO A 91 -4.86 0.94 0.96
C PRO A 91 -5.45 2.33 1.25
N LEU A 92 -5.09 2.93 2.39
CA LEU A 92 -5.45 4.32 2.65
C LEU A 92 -4.54 5.23 1.81
N LEU A 93 -5.04 6.41 1.47
CA LEU A 93 -4.30 7.48 0.78
C LEU A 93 -3.30 8.16 1.75
N GLY A 94 -2.40 7.38 2.35
CA GLY A 94 -1.40 7.81 3.33
C GLY A 94 -0.32 6.75 3.55
N LYS A 95 0.84 7.15 4.07
CA LYS A 95 2.09 6.35 4.02
C LYS A 95 2.13 5.12 4.95
N ASP A 96 1.36 5.12 6.03
CA ASP A 96 1.59 4.20 7.15
C ASP A 96 0.31 3.52 7.69
N SER A 97 -0.70 3.32 6.84
CA SER A 97 -1.99 2.80 7.30
C SER A 97 -2.72 1.94 6.28
N VAL A 98 -3.44 0.93 6.79
CA VAL A 98 -4.34 0.07 6.02
C VAL A 98 -5.70 0.03 6.69
N SER A 99 -6.76 0.05 5.89
CA SER A 99 -8.12 -0.20 6.37
C SER A 99 -8.46 -1.66 6.17
N LEU A 100 -8.82 -2.38 7.23
CA LEU A 100 -9.18 -3.79 7.18
C LEU A 100 -10.63 -4.04 7.58
N ASN A 101 -11.25 -5.04 6.97
CA ASN A 101 -12.55 -5.56 7.36
C ASN A 101 -12.53 -7.10 7.31
N TRP A 102 -12.89 -7.75 8.41
CA TRP A 102 -13.00 -9.21 8.42
C TRP A 102 -14.24 -9.66 7.66
N ALA A 103 -14.07 -10.49 6.62
CA ALA A 103 -15.14 -10.83 5.70
C ALA A 103 -16.29 -11.63 6.35
N LEU A 104 -16.02 -12.31 7.48
CA LEU A 104 -17.01 -13.05 8.26
C LEU A 104 -17.66 -12.21 9.37
N SER A 105 -17.27 -10.95 9.51
CA SER A 105 -17.90 -10.03 10.45
C SER A 105 -19.31 -9.67 9.98
N SER A 106 -20.28 -9.70 10.91
CA SER A 106 -21.62 -9.14 10.67
C SER A 106 -21.61 -7.61 10.54
N ASN A 107 -20.51 -6.98 10.95
CA ASN A 107 -20.26 -5.55 10.80
C ASN A 107 -19.33 -5.33 9.59
N SER A 108 -19.87 -4.74 8.52
CA SER A 108 -19.14 -4.44 7.27
C SER A 108 -18.24 -3.19 7.36
N ARG A 109 -18.00 -2.66 8.57
CA ARG A 109 -17.13 -1.50 8.77
C ARG A 109 -15.67 -1.88 8.62
N TYR A 110 -14.92 -0.96 8.01
CA TYR A 110 -13.46 -1.01 7.97
C TYR A 110 -12.88 -0.34 9.22
N HIS A 111 -11.78 -0.88 9.71
CA HIS A 111 -11.00 -0.34 10.81
C HIS A 111 -9.60 -0.03 10.32
N ASN A 112 -9.03 1.09 10.78
CA ASN A 112 -7.71 1.53 10.35
C ASN A 112 -6.64 1.01 11.30
N TYR A 113 -5.57 0.50 10.73
CA TYR A 113 -4.41 -0.02 11.45
C TYR A 113 -3.14 0.61 10.90
N PHE A 114 -2.11 0.71 11.75
CA PHE A 114 -0.75 0.98 11.28
C PHE A 114 -0.36 -0.08 10.26
N PHE A 115 0.32 0.32 9.19
CA PHE A 115 0.78 -0.60 8.14
C PHE A 115 2.00 -0.07 7.42
N ARG A 116 3.03 -0.90 7.27
CA ARG A 116 4.26 -0.54 6.56
C ARG A 116 4.98 -1.78 6.07
N VAL A 117 5.49 -1.74 4.84
CA VAL A 117 6.34 -2.79 4.26
C VAL A 117 7.70 -2.21 3.93
N GLU A 118 8.75 -2.80 4.51
CA GLU A 118 10.14 -2.38 4.28
C GLU A 118 11.04 -3.61 4.33
N LYS A 119 11.87 -3.80 3.29
CA LYS A 119 12.94 -4.82 3.25
C LYS A 119 12.45 -6.25 3.58
N GLY A 120 11.35 -6.68 2.97
CA GLY A 120 10.79 -8.03 3.16
C GLY A 120 10.09 -8.24 4.52
N LYS A 121 9.88 -7.16 5.28
CA LYS A 121 9.12 -7.17 6.53
C LYS A 121 7.86 -6.34 6.39
N MET A 122 6.74 -6.88 6.86
CA MET A 122 5.45 -6.22 6.95
C MET A 122 5.13 -5.98 8.42
N LYS A 123 5.01 -4.72 8.81
CA LYS A 123 4.57 -4.31 10.14
C LYS A 123 3.13 -3.86 10.06
N ILE A 124 2.28 -4.39 10.92
CA ILE A 124 0.86 -4.06 10.94
C ILE A 124 0.34 -4.01 12.38
N GLY A 125 -0.59 -3.09 12.66
CA GLY A 125 -1.28 -3.07 13.95
C GLY A 125 -2.05 -4.38 14.17
N ASN A 126 -2.12 -4.86 15.41
CA ASN A 126 -2.76 -6.14 15.74
C ASN A 126 -4.27 -6.07 15.47
N PHE A 127 -4.67 -6.61 14.33
CA PHE A 127 -6.03 -6.49 13.80
C PHE A 127 -6.95 -7.65 14.18
N TYR A 128 -6.41 -8.73 14.76
CA TYR A 128 -7.15 -9.96 15.04
C TYR A 128 -7.13 -10.40 16.52
N ARG A 129 -6.29 -9.80 17.36
CA ARG A 129 -6.38 -9.95 18.83
C ARG A 129 -7.00 -8.67 19.39
N SER A 130 -8.32 -8.64 19.52
CA SER A 130 -9.01 -7.50 20.13
C SER A 130 -8.66 -7.45 21.61
N ASN A 131 -7.71 -6.59 22.00
CA ASN A 131 -7.54 -6.05 23.35
C ASN A 131 -6.62 -4.83 23.35
N ASP A 132 -5.73 -4.69 22.37
CA ASP A 132 -4.90 -3.50 22.22
C ASP A 132 -4.55 -3.22 20.74
N PRO A 133 -5.20 -2.23 20.09
CA PRO A 133 -4.87 -1.86 18.70
C PRO A 133 -3.51 -1.17 18.56
N VAL A 134 -2.81 -0.88 19.67
CA VAL A 134 -1.47 -0.27 19.68
C VAL A 134 -0.37 -1.30 19.45
N GLU A 135 -0.63 -2.58 19.71
CA GLU A 135 0.35 -3.65 19.47
C GLU A 135 0.67 -3.75 17.97
N ILE A 136 1.94 -3.68 17.61
CA ILE A 136 2.41 -3.86 16.22
C ILE A 136 3.01 -5.25 16.10
N ILE A 137 2.45 -6.04 15.19
CA ILE A 137 2.94 -7.36 14.83
C ILE A 137 3.76 -7.26 13.54
N THR A 138 4.82 -8.07 13.46
CA THR A 138 5.72 -8.09 12.31
C THR A 138 5.62 -9.45 11.62
N PHE A 139 5.51 -9.42 10.30
CA PHE A 139 5.58 -10.59 9.45
C PHE A 139 6.79 -10.50 8.53
N VAL A 140 7.39 -11.64 8.22
CA VAL A 140 8.47 -11.79 7.25
C VAL A 140 7.95 -12.54 6.03
N LYS A 141 8.34 -12.08 4.83
CA LYS A 141 7.99 -12.76 3.58
C LYS A 141 8.72 -14.11 3.51
N LEU A 142 8.00 -15.18 3.16
CA LEU A 142 8.61 -16.45 2.79
C LEU A 142 9.15 -16.33 1.36
N GLU A 143 10.43 -16.67 1.19
CA GLU A 143 11.09 -16.79 -0.11
C GLU A 143 10.68 -18.07 -0.86
#